data_AF-A0A953WAG8-F1
#
_entry.id   AF-A0A953WAG8-F1
#
_cell.length_a   1.000
_cell.length_b   1.000
_cell.length_c   1.000
_cell.angle_alpha   90.00
_cell.angle_beta   90.00
_cell.angle_gamma   90.00
#
_symmetry.space_group_name_H-M   'P 1'
#
loop_
_entity.id
_entity.type
_entity.pdbx_description
1 polymer ?
#
loop_
_entity_poly.entity_id
_entity_poly.type
_entity_poly.pdbx_seq_one_letter_code
_entity_poly.pdbx_strand_id
1 'polypeptide(L)'
;AAMACTAAVEEVIERHYAEQAQELAGVDDGLAEIVREFREDELGHKETAEDHGAREAPGYGLMKALIQSGCRLAIRLSEKF
;
A
#
# COMPACT_ATOMS: atom_id res chain seq x y z
N ALA A 1 -4.91 -14.82 -8.37
CA ALA A 1 -3.60 -14.22 -8.71
C ALA A 1 -3.67 -12.70 -8.74
N ALA A 2 -4.56 -12.09 -9.54
CA ALA A 2 -4.71 -10.62 -9.59
C ALA A 2 -5.03 -10.00 -8.22
N MET A 3 -6.06 -10.49 -7.51
CA MET A 3 -6.41 -9.97 -6.17
C MET A 3 -5.29 -10.13 -5.13
N ALA A 4 -4.50 -11.21 -5.25
CA ALA A 4 -3.34 -11.44 -4.39
C ALA A 4 -2.20 -10.45 -4.66
N CYS A 5 -2.05 -9.99 -5.90
CA CYS A 5 -1.15 -8.91 -6.25
C CYS A 5 -1.65 -7.59 -5.67
N THR A 6 -2.92 -7.25 -5.89
CA THR A 6 -3.58 -6.05 -5.33
C THR A 6 -3.39 -5.99 -3.82
N ALA A 7 -3.82 -7.01 -3.07
CA ALA A 7 -3.68 -7.03 -1.61
C ALA A 7 -2.22 -6.87 -1.13
N ALA A 8 -1.24 -7.37 -1.89
CA ALA A 8 0.17 -7.23 -1.55
C ALA A 8 0.71 -5.82 -1.82
N VAL A 9 0.29 -5.19 -2.92
CA VAL A 9 0.66 -3.81 -3.28
C VAL A 9 0.01 -2.83 -2.31
N GLU A 10 -1.29 -2.93 -2.08
CA GLU A 10 -2.03 -1.99 -1.23
C GLU A 10 -1.53 -1.98 0.21
N GLU A 11 -1.08 -3.12 0.75
CA GLU A 11 -0.47 -3.14 2.08
C GLU A 11 0.84 -2.34 2.17
N VAL A 12 1.57 -2.18 1.06
CA VAL A 12 2.76 -1.31 1.02
C VAL A 12 2.36 0.14 0.86
N ILE A 13 1.40 0.42 -0.03
CA ILE A 13 0.95 1.80 -0.31
C ILE A 13 0.29 2.40 0.93
N GLU A 14 -0.60 1.67 1.61
CA GLU A 14 -1.25 2.10 2.86
C GLU A 14 -0.22 2.56 3.91
N ARG A 15 0.85 1.77 4.08
CA ARG A 15 1.93 2.09 5.02
C ARG A 15 2.70 3.32 4.59
N HIS A 16 3.02 3.42 3.30
CA HIS A 16 3.75 4.57 2.76
C HIS A 16 2.95 5.86 2.91
N TYR A 17 1.65 5.85 2.62
CA TYR A 17 0.78 7.01 2.85
C TYR A 17 0.63 7.33 4.34
N ALA A 18 0.63 6.34 5.24
CA ALA A 18 0.64 6.60 6.68
C ALA A 18 1.92 7.34 7.12
N GLU A 19 3.07 6.97 6.56
CA GLU A 19 4.36 7.63 6.81
C GLU A 19 4.35 9.06 6.23
N GLN A 20 3.92 9.26 4.98
CA GLN A 20 3.79 10.58 4.36
C GLN A 20 2.84 11.52 5.14
N ALA A 21 1.68 11.02 5.57
CA ALA A 21 0.73 11.81 6.35
C ALA A 21 1.27 12.22 7.73
N GLN A 22 2.23 11.47 8.29
CA GLN A 22 2.94 11.87 9.51
C GLN A 22 4.01 12.92 9.23
N GLU A 23 4.77 12.77 8.13
CA GLU A 23 5.79 13.74 7.74
C GLU A 23 5.19 15.11 7.35
N LEU A 24 3.99 15.11 6.75
CA LEU A 24 3.27 16.31 6.38
C LEU A 24 2.55 16.99 7.55
N ALA A 25 2.32 16.29 8.67
CA ALA A 25 1.60 16.86 9.80
C ALA A 25 2.35 18.06 10.40
N GLY A 26 1.67 19.20 10.50
CA GLY A 26 2.26 20.47 10.94
C GLY A 26 3.17 21.16 9.91
N VAL A 27 3.42 20.54 8.75
CA VAL A 27 4.10 21.15 7.59
C VAL A 27 3.06 21.63 6.57
N ASP A 28 2.16 20.74 6.20
CA ASP A 28 1.00 21.00 5.34
C ASP A 28 -0.14 20.07 5.74
N ASP A 29 -0.97 20.56 6.68
CA ASP A 29 -2.08 19.76 7.22
C ASP A 29 -3.16 19.46 6.16
N GLY A 30 -3.32 20.32 5.14
CA GLY A 30 -4.25 20.10 4.05
C GLY A 30 -3.81 18.95 3.15
N LEU A 31 -2.52 18.92 2.77
CA LEU A 31 -1.98 17.79 2.03
C LEU A 31 -1.94 16.52 2.88
N ALA A 32 -1.65 16.62 4.18
CA ALA A 32 -1.70 15.48 5.09
C ALA A 32 -3.11 14.86 5.17
N GLU A 33 -4.17 15.66 5.14
CA GLU A 33 -5.55 15.16 5.11
C GLU A 33 -5.86 14.43 3.79
N ILE A 34 -5.45 14.99 2.65
CA ILE A 34 -5.62 14.35 1.33
C ILE A 34 -4.90 12.99 1.29
N VAL A 35 -3.67 12.91 1.80
CA VAL A 35 -2.92 11.64 1.86
C VAL A 35 -3.62 10.62 2.78
N ARG A 36 -4.25 11.07 3.87
CA ARG A 36 -5.06 10.18 4.73
C ARG A 36 -6.30 9.67 4.03
N GLU A 37 -6.99 10.50 3.25
CA GLU A 37 -8.15 10.07 2.43
C GLU A 37 -7.73 8.97 1.45
N PHE A 38 -6.66 9.19 0.67
CA PHE A 38 -6.16 8.17 -0.25
C PHE A 38 -5.73 6.88 0.47
N ARG A 39 -5.17 6.97 1.67
CA ARG A 39 -4.84 5.79 2.47
C ARG A 39 -6.08 4.95 2.81
N GLU A 40 -7.21 5.58 3.11
CA GLU A 40 -8.46 4.87 3.39
C GLU A 40 -9.02 4.18 2.14
N ASP A 41 -8.84 4.76 0.96
CA ASP A 41 -9.19 4.10 -0.30
C ASP A 41 -8.38 2.81 -0.50
N GLU A 42 -7.07 2.82 -0.24
CA GLU A 42 -6.23 1.62 -0.38
C GLU A 42 -6.59 0.52 0.63
N LEU A 43 -7.06 0.90 1.84
CA LEU A 43 -7.62 -0.05 2.79
C LEU A 43 -8.86 -0.75 2.21
N GLY A 44 -9.76 0.00 1.56
CA GLY A 44 -10.94 -0.55 0.90
C GLY A 44 -10.59 -1.45 -0.30
N HIS A 45 -9.58 -1.08 -1.08
CA HIS A 45 -9.06 -1.92 -2.18
C HIS A 45 -8.49 -3.24 -1.65
N LYS A 46 -7.73 -3.18 -0.56
CA LYS A 46 -7.16 -4.37 0.09
C LYS A 46 -8.24 -5.28 0.66
N GLU A 47 -9.22 -4.74 1.38
CA GLU A 47 -10.35 -5.51 1.92
C GLU A 47 -11.11 -6.21 0.79
N THR A 48 -11.44 -5.46 -0.27
CA THR A 48 -12.10 -6.02 -1.46
C THR A 48 -11.26 -7.15 -2.06
N ALA A 49 -9.94 -7.01 -2.11
CA ALA A 49 -9.06 -8.06 -2.61
C ALA A 49 -9.05 -9.30 -1.72
N GLU A 50 -9.05 -9.13 -0.40
CA GLU A 50 -9.17 -10.23 0.56
C GLU A 50 -10.50 -10.96 0.43
N ASP A 51 -11.62 -10.24 0.33
CA ASP A 51 -12.96 -10.80 0.13
C ASP A 51 -13.09 -11.59 -1.18
N HIS A 52 -12.36 -11.18 -2.23
CA HIS A 52 -12.31 -11.88 -3.51
C HIS A 52 -11.26 -13.00 -3.58
N GLY A 53 -10.76 -13.46 -2.44
CA GLY A 53 -9.94 -14.65 -2.36
C GLY A 53 -8.44 -14.40 -2.57
N ALA A 54 -7.92 -13.22 -2.21
CA ALA A 54 -6.50 -12.92 -2.35
C ALA A 54 -5.60 -13.88 -1.56
N ARG A 55 -6.01 -14.29 -0.36
CA ARG A 55 -5.19 -15.11 0.56
C ARG A 55 -5.18 -16.59 0.19
N GLU A 56 -6.13 -17.01 -0.61
CA GLU A 56 -6.38 -18.36 -1.10
C GLU A 56 -5.53 -18.68 -2.33
N ALA A 57 -4.84 -17.68 -2.89
CA ALA A 57 -3.92 -17.87 -4.00
C ALA A 57 -2.79 -18.85 -3.60
N PRO A 58 -2.54 -19.91 -4.40
CA PRO A 58 -1.42 -20.81 -4.15
C PRO A 58 -0.09 -20.05 -4.09
N GLY A 59 0.70 -20.26 -3.04
CA GLY A 59 1.97 -19.56 -2.85
C GLY A 59 1.85 -18.08 -2.46
N TYR A 60 0.68 -17.64 -1.96
CA TYR A 60 0.40 -16.25 -1.58
C TYR A 60 1.53 -15.60 -0.76
N GLY A 61 2.03 -16.26 0.29
CA GLY A 61 3.06 -15.68 1.15
C GLY A 61 4.36 -15.34 0.41
N LEU A 62 4.82 -16.21 -0.50
CA LEU A 62 6.03 -15.97 -1.29
C LEU A 62 5.82 -14.84 -2.30
N MET A 63 4.70 -14.89 -3.03
CA MET A 63 4.35 -13.87 -4.02
C MET A 63 4.17 -12.50 -3.34
N LYS A 64 3.49 -12.44 -2.20
CA LYS A 64 3.34 -11.25 -1.38
C LYS A 64 4.71 -10.69 -1.01
N ALA A 65 5.61 -11.50 -0.46
CA ALA A 65 6.94 -11.05 -0.08
C ALA A 65 7.74 -10.47 -1.26
N LEU A 66 7.67 -11.10 -2.44
CA LEU A 66 8.34 -10.63 -3.66
C LEU A 66 7.78 -9.29 -4.13
N ILE A 67 6.44 -9.19 -4.22
CA ILE A 67 5.76 -7.96 -4.65
C ILE A 67 6.07 -6.82 -3.69
N GLN A 68 5.92 -7.06 -2.39
CA GLN A 68 6.18 -6.04 -1.38
C GLN A 68 7.63 -5.55 -1.41
N SER A 69 8.59 -6.44 -1.67
CA SER A 69 10.00 -6.07 -1.80
C SER A 69 10.23 -5.17 -3.01
N GLY A 70 9.60 -5.50 -4.16
CA GLY A 70 9.64 -4.67 -5.36
C GLY A 70 9.03 -3.28 -5.15
N CYS A 71 7.83 -3.21 -4.57
CA CYS A 71 7.15 -1.94 -4.28
C CYS A 71 7.97 -1.05 -3.34
N ARG A 72 8.48 -1.61 -2.23
CA ARG A 72 9.33 -0.85 -1.29
C ARG A 72 10.61 -0.34 -1.95
N LEU A 73 11.21 -1.12 -2.86
CA LEU A 73 12.38 -0.67 -3.60
C LEU A 73 12.03 0.48 -4.54
N ALA A 74 10.91 0.37 -5.28
CA ALA A 74 10.45 1.42 -6.18
C ALA A 74 10.18 2.73 -5.42
N ILE A 75 9.44 2.67 -4.31
CA ILE A 75 9.15 3.81 -3.44
C ILE A 75 10.45 4.49 -2.97
N ARG A 76 11.38 3.71 -2.40
CA ARG A 76 12.66 4.26 -1.93
C ARG A 76 13.49 4.91 -3.03
N LEU A 77 13.41 4.40 -4.25
CA LEU A 77 14.08 5.02 -5.38
C LEU A 77 13.39 6.35 -5.72
N SER A 78 12.06 6.36 -5.78
CA SER A 78 11.26 7.57 -6.05
C SER A 78 11.40 8.67 -5.00
N GLU A 79 11.55 8.34 -3.71
CA GLU A 79 11.76 9.33 -2.64
C GLU A 79 13.15 9.98 -2.68
N LYS A 80 14.12 9.31 -3.32
CA LYS A 80 15.53 9.71 -3.30
C LYS A 80 15.92 10.59 -4.50
N PHE A 81 15.08 10.67 -5.53
CA PHE A 81 15.25 11.53 -6.70
C PHE A 81 14.34 12.75 -6.60
#